data_AF-A0A2V7MG10-F1
#
_entry.id   AF-A0A2V7MG10-F1
#
_cell.length_a   1.000
_cell.length_b   1.000
_cell.length_c   1.000
_cell.angle_alpha   90.00
_cell.angle_beta   90.00
_cell.angle_gamma   90.00
#
_symmetry.space_group_name_H-M   'P 1'
#
loop_
_entity.id
_entity.type
_entity.pdbx_description
1 polymer ?
#
loop_
_entity_poly.entity_id
_entity_poly.type
_entity_poly.pdbx_seq_one_letter_code
_entity_poly.pdbx_strand_id
1 'polypeptide(L)'
;MVAGFRRVRAHPVLNPTAFEESWRERAGHAVDPDHRPHLVAALDWLGQAQDATGQGGIARGYSLGWNPFFGSRAWQPADPGATGDIIPVLYVAARHLHRPELAERAEQAARWELELQLPSGAVRRGVVGERTASATFTTGRVLLAWLAAFGETGAGIFAGAARRAAWFLLAT
;
A
#
# COMPACT_ATOMS: atom_id res chain seq x y z
N MET A 1 -18.43 30.87 -11.97
CA MET A 1 -18.98 29.99 -13.02
C MET A 1 -17.86 29.38 -13.89
N VAL A 2 -17.00 28.49 -13.37
CA VAL A 2 -15.86 27.92 -14.16
C VAL A 2 -15.72 26.39 -13.99
N ALA A 3 -16.40 25.78 -13.03
CA ALA A 3 -16.27 24.34 -12.73
C ALA A 3 -16.95 23.40 -13.77
N GLY A 4 -17.94 23.90 -14.52
CA GLY A 4 -18.69 23.10 -15.50
C GLY A 4 -17.88 22.69 -16.73
N PHE A 5 -16.98 23.55 -17.21
CA PHE A 5 -16.25 23.31 -18.46
C PHE A 5 -15.12 22.27 -18.36
N ARG A 6 -14.57 22.00 -17.16
CA ARG A 6 -13.55 20.96 -16.98
C ARG A 6 -14.12 19.54 -17.00
N ARG A 7 -15.35 19.34 -16.52
CA ARG A 7 -16.03 18.02 -16.52
C ARG A 7 -16.39 17.55 -17.93
N VAL A 8 -16.69 18.49 -18.84
CA VAL A 8 -17.07 18.19 -20.22
C VAL A 8 -15.89 17.65 -21.03
N ARG A 9 -14.64 18.04 -20.71
CA ARG A 9 -13.43 17.55 -21.41
C ARG A 9 -13.01 16.12 -21.06
N ALA A 10 -13.58 15.51 -20.02
CA ALA A 10 -13.30 14.13 -19.64
C ALA A 10 -14.30 13.13 -20.23
N HIS A 11 -15.32 13.60 -20.95
CA HIS A 11 -16.25 12.71 -21.64
C HIS A 11 -15.55 12.07 -22.84
N PRO A 12 -15.55 10.73 -23.01
CA PRO A 12 -14.79 10.06 -24.06
C PRO A 12 -15.08 10.61 -25.47
N VAL A 13 -16.34 11.01 -25.71
CA VAL A 13 -16.78 11.62 -26.97
C VAL A 13 -16.05 12.94 -27.32
N LEU A 14 -15.50 13.66 -26.34
CA LEU A 14 -14.85 14.97 -26.51
C LEU A 14 -13.34 14.92 -26.24
N ASN A 15 -12.78 13.74 -25.98
CA ASN A 15 -11.36 13.51 -25.82
C ASN A 15 -10.96 12.31 -26.68
N PRO A 16 -10.47 12.53 -27.91
CA PRO A 16 -10.16 11.46 -28.87
C PRO A 16 -9.16 10.46 -28.29
N THR A 17 -8.19 10.91 -27.49
CA THR A 17 -7.24 10.04 -26.79
C THR A 17 -7.95 9.16 -25.76
N ALA A 18 -8.87 9.70 -24.96
CA ALA A 18 -9.63 8.90 -23.98
C ALA A 18 -10.60 7.91 -24.66
N PHE A 19 -11.13 8.25 -25.83
CA PHE A 19 -11.94 7.33 -26.62
C PHE A 19 -11.09 6.18 -27.19
N GLU A 20 -9.95 6.50 -27.80
CA GLU A 20 -9.00 5.50 -28.32
C GLU A 20 -8.50 4.58 -27.22
N GLU A 21 -8.12 5.11 -26.06
CA GLU A 21 -7.72 4.31 -24.90
C GLU A 21 -8.89 3.47 -24.36
N SER A 22 -10.12 4.00 -24.29
CA SER A 22 -11.29 3.18 -23.87
C SER A 22 -11.60 2.03 -24.83
N TRP A 23 -11.31 2.22 -26.13
CA TRP A 23 -11.41 1.15 -27.12
C TRP A 23 -10.29 0.14 -26.95
N ARG A 24 -9.06 0.58 -26.66
CA ARG A 24 -7.92 -0.29 -26.37
C ARG A 24 -8.14 -1.11 -25.10
N GLU A 25 -8.66 -0.50 -24.03
CA GLU A 25 -9.01 -1.21 -22.79
C GLU A 25 -10.04 -2.32 -23.05
N ARG A 26 -11.04 -2.06 -23.89
CA ARG A 26 -12.04 -3.07 -24.28
C ARG A 26 -11.47 -4.16 -25.19
N ALA A 27 -10.56 -3.80 -26.10
CA ALA A 27 -9.87 -4.76 -26.95
C ALA A 27 -8.85 -5.60 -26.16
N GLY A 28 -8.46 -5.13 -24.98
CA GLY A 28 -7.41 -5.71 -24.15
C GLY A 28 -6.02 -5.26 -24.61
N HIS A 29 -5.07 -5.29 -23.68
CA HIS A 29 -3.66 -5.13 -24.00
C HIS A 29 -3.05 -6.51 -24.21
N ALA A 30 -2.11 -6.61 -25.16
CA ALA A 30 -1.30 -7.81 -25.29
C ALA A 30 -0.59 -8.05 -23.95
N VAL A 31 -0.92 -9.18 -23.32
CA VAL A 31 -0.29 -9.59 -22.08
C VAL A 31 1.04 -10.23 -22.46
N ASP A 32 2.14 -9.67 -21.96
CA ASP A 32 3.44 -10.30 -22.12
C ASP A 32 3.37 -11.71 -21.51
N PRO A 33 3.66 -12.78 -22.29
CA PRO A 33 3.66 -14.13 -21.75
C PRO A 33 4.71 -14.30 -20.64
N ASP A 34 5.75 -13.47 -20.64
CA ASP A 34 6.67 -13.33 -19.52
C ASP A 34 6.12 -12.29 -18.55
N HIS A 35 5.52 -12.75 -17.45
CA HIS A 35 5.03 -11.86 -16.39
C HIS A 35 6.16 -11.24 -15.54
N ARG A 36 7.40 -11.70 -15.70
CA ARG A 36 8.53 -11.30 -14.85
C ARG A 36 8.85 -9.81 -14.94
N PRO A 37 8.91 -9.15 -16.12
CA PRO A 37 9.18 -7.73 -16.22
C PRO A 37 8.12 -6.88 -15.51
N HIS A 38 6.84 -7.28 -15.60
CA HIS A 38 5.75 -6.60 -14.91
C HIS A 38 5.84 -6.73 -13.39
N LEU A 39 6.18 -7.93 -12.89
CA LEU A 39 6.40 -8.16 -11.46
C LEU A 39 7.56 -7.30 -10.93
N VAL A 40 8.69 -7.27 -11.63
CA VAL A 40 9.86 -6.48 -11.24
C VAL A 40 9.53 -5.00 -11.23
N ALA A 41 8.88 -4.49 -12.28
CA ALA A 41 8.48 -3.08 -12.35
C ALA A 41 7.50 -2.70 -11.22
N ALA A 42 6.56 -3.57 -10.87
CA ALA A 42 5.64 -3.34 -9.75
C ALA A 42 6.37 -3.29 -8.41
N LEU A 43 7.34 -4.19 -8.16
CA LEU A 43 8.14 -4.19 -6.93
C LEU A 43 9.04 -2.97 -6.83
N ASP A 44 9.65 -2.55 -7.94
CA ASP A 44 10.46 -1.33 -7.97
C ASP A 44 9.60 -0.09 -7.70
N TRP A 45 8.37 -0.03 -8.23
CA TRP A 45 7.41 1.02 -7.91
C TRP A 45 7.04 1.05 -6.42
N LEU A 46 6.87 -0.11 -5.78
CA LEU A 46 6.63 -0.21 -4.34
C LEU A 46 7.85 0.25 -3.53
N GLY A 47 9.07 -0.05 -3.99
CA GLY A 47 10.30 0.48 -3.40
C GLY A 47 10.33 2.01 -3.43
N GLN A 48 10.02 2.62 -4.58
CA GLN A 48 9.94 4.09 -4.71
C GLN A 48 8.84 4.68 -3.83
N ALA A 49 7.72 3.99 -3.69
CA ALA A 49 6.62 4.39 -2.81
C ALA A 49 7.03 4.45 -1.33
N GLN A 50 7.92 3.54 -0.91
CA GLN A 50 8.48 3.50 0.45
C GLN A 50 9.59 4.55 0.64
N ASP A 51 10.42 4.77 -0.37
CA ASP A 51 11.49 5.77 -0.31
C ASP A 51 10.89 7.18 -0.17
N ALA A 52 9.78 7.46 -0.87
CA ALA A 52 9.07 8.73 -0.82
C ALA A 52 8.44 9.06 0.54
N THR A 53 8.17 8.05 1.39
CA THR A 53 7.62 8.21 2.74
C THR A 53 8.70 8.19 3.82
N GLY A 54 9.98 8.10 3.44
CA GLY A 54 11.12 8.12 4.36
C GLY A 54 11.55 6.74 4.86
N GLN A 55 11.44 5.70 4.02
CA GLN A 55 11.90 4.32 4.31
C GLN A 55 11.18 3.63 5.48
N GLY A 56 9.99 4.12 5.85
CA GLY A 56 9.07 3.52 6.81
C GLY A 56 7.96 2.73 6.12
N GLY A 57 6.70 3.06 6.45
CA GLY A 57 5.52 2.51 5.76
C GLY A 57 5.44 2.92 4.30
N ILE A 58 4.61 2.24 3.52
CA ILE A 58 4.54 2.40 2.06
C ILE A 58 3.42 3.38 1.69
N ALA A 59 3.68 4.28 0.74
CA ALA A 59 2.67 5.24 0.28
C ALA A 59 1.39 4.52 -0.16
N ARG A 60 0.25 4.99 0.35
CA ARG A 60 -1.06 4.38 0.05
C ARG A 60 -1.54 4.55 -1.39
N GLY A 61 -0.87 5.41 -2.16
CA GLY A 61 -1.25 5.75 -3.52
C GLY A 61 -0.41 6.89 -4.10
N TYR A 62 -0.59 7.13 -5.39
CA TYR A 62 0.06 8.20 -6.14
C TYR A 62 -1.00 9.08 -6.81
N SER A 63 -0.86 10.40 -6.69
CA SER A 63 -1.79 11.35 -7.30
C SER A 63 -1.22 11.87 -8.63
N LEU A 64 -1.73 11.37 -9.76
CA LEU A 64 -1.36 11.86 -11.10
C LEU A 64 -1.76 13.33 -11.33
N GLY A 65 -2.85 13.77 -10.70
CA GLY A 65 -3.34 15.15 -10.70
C GLY A 65 -3.37 15.73 -9.28
N TRP A 66 -3.75 17.02 -9.16
CA TRP A 66 -3.86 17.66 -7.84
C TRP A 66 -4.92 16.97 -7.00
N ASN A 67 -4.52 16.40 -5.87
CA ASN A 67 -5.42 15.84 -4.88
C ASN A 67 -5.68 16.87 -3.77
N PRO A 68 -6.89 17.44 -3.66
CA PRO A 68 -7.19 18.46 -2.66
C PRO A 68 -7.23 17.92 -1.22
N PHE A 69 -7.43 16.61 -1.03
CA PHE A 69 -7.44 15.99 0.30
C PHE A 69 -6.03 15.89 0.88
N PHE A 70 -5.05 15.52 0.05
CA PHE A 70 -3.64 15.41 0.46
C PHE A 70 -2.79 16.63 0.14
N GLY A 71 -3.33 17.59 -0.62
CA GLY A 71 -2.58 18.77 -1.07
C GLY A 71 -1.36 18.43 -1.93
N SER A 72 -1.41 17.35 -2.73
CA SER A 72 -0.25 16.86 -3.47
C SER A 72 -0.59 16.37 -4.89
N ARG A 73 0.45 16.31 -5.75
CA ARG A 73 0.47 15.66 -7.09
C ARG A 73 1.51 14.55 -7.14
N ALA A 74 1.67 13.85 -6.02
CA ALA A 74 2.77 12.91 -5.81
C ALA A 74 2.29 11.74 -4.95
N TRP A 75 3.25 10.98 -4.43
CA TRP A 75 3.07 9.99 -3.38
C TRP A 75 2.24 10.56 -2.23
N GLN A 76 1.26 9.77 -1.79
CA GLN A 76 0.41 10.07 -0.65
C GLN A 76 1.07 9.53 0.63
N PRO A 77 0.68 10.03 1.82
CA PRO A 77 1.21 9.52 3.08
C PRO A 77 1.08 7.99 3.21
N ALA A 78 2.01 7.38 3.94
CA ALA A 78 1.93 5.96 4.27
C ALA A 78 0.66 5.63 5.06
N ASP A 79 0.09 4.45 4.82
CA ASP A 79 -1.05 3.93 5.57
C ASP A 79 -0.76 2.48 6.01
N PRO A 80 -1.01 2.13 7.28
CA PRO A 80 -0.76 0.77 7.80
C PRO A 80 -1.61 -0.30 7.13
N GLY A 81 -2.80 0.04 6.60
CA GLY A 81 -3.55 -0.92 5.82
C GLY A 81 -2.79 -1.29 4.56
N ALA A 82 -2.44 -0.30 3.73
CA ALA A 82 -1.70 -0.53 2.49
C ALA A 82 -0.35 -1.23 2.75
N THR A 83 0.39 -0.75 3.74
CA THR A 83 1.70 -1.30 4.14
C THR A 83 1.58 -2.77 4.57
N GLY A 84 0.59 -3.10 5.41
CA GLY A 84 0.40 -4.45 5.93
C GLY A 84 0.11 -5.49 4.86
N ASP A 85 -0.56 -5.13 3.76
CA ASP A 85 -0.78 -6.07 2.63
C ASP A 85 0.48 -6.27 1.78
N ILE A 86 1.38 -5.28 1.76
CA ILE A 86 2.58 -5.31 0.92
C ILE A 86 3.72 -6.05 1.62
N ILE A 87 3.85 -5.98 2.95
CA ILE A 87 4.91 -6.64 3.72
C ILE A 87 5.04 -8.14 3.39
N PRO A 88 3.97 -8.96 3.43
CA PRO A 88 4.07 -10.38 3.08
C PRO A 88 4.50 -10.59 1.62
N VAL A 89 4.04 -9.74 0.71
CA VAL A 89 4.39 -9.80 -0.73
C VAL A 89 5.88 -9.55 -0.92
N LEU A 90 6.45 -8.54 -0.25
CA LEU A 90 7.88 -8.22 -0.34
C LEU A 90 8.77 -9.36 0.16
N TYR A 91 8.40 -10.02 1.26
CA TYR A 91 9.14 -11.20 1.75
C TYR A 91 9.08 -12.38 0.77
N VAL A 92 7.91 -12.67 0.19
CA VAL A 92 7.77 -13.72 -0.83
C VAL A 92 8.58 -13.37 -2.08
N ALA A 93 8.49 -12.12 -2.53
CA ALA A 93 9.22 -11.63 -3.70
C ALA A 93 10.74 -11.66 -3.50
N ALA A 94 11.23 -11.33 -2.31
CA ALA A 94 12.66 -11.38 -1.98
C ALA A 94 13.24 -12.79 -2.24
N ARG A 95 12.52 -13.83 -1.81
CA ARG A 95 12.92 -15.23 -2.04
C ARG A 95 12.76 -15.63 -3.49
N HIS A 96 11.61 -15.32 -4.10
CA HIS A 96 11.29 -15.76 -5.45
C HIS A 96 12.21 -15.14 -6.51
N LEU A 97 12.65 -13.90 -6.30
CA LEU A 97 13.49 -13.15 -7.24
C LEU A 97 14.96 -13.08 -6.82
N HIS A 98 15.33 -13.66 -5.67
CA HIS A 98 16.66 -13.54 -5.07
C HIS A 98 17.09 -12.07 -4.86
N ARG A 99 16.17 -11.25 -4.35
CA ARG A 99 16.34 -9.80 -4.08
C ARG A 99 16.27 -9.53 -2.57
N PRO A 100 17.36 -9.72 -1.81
CA PRO A 100 17.34 -9.59 -0.35
C PRO A 100 16.93 -8.19 0.13
N GLU A 101 17.17 -7.15 -0.67
CA GLU A 101 16.78 -5.78 -0.37
C GLU A 101 15.25 -5.62 -0.21
N LEU A 102 14.44 -6.50 -0.81
CA LEU A 102 12.99 -6.49 -0.62
C LEU A 102 12.60 -6.98 0.78
N ALA A 103 13.35 -7.92 1.36
CA ALA A 103 13.13 -8.39 2.72
C ALA A 103 13.51 -7.31 3.74
N GLU A 104 14.60 -6.57 3.49
CA GLU A 104 15.01 -5.43 4.32
C GLU A 104 13.92 -4.35 4.34
N ARG A 105 13.37 -4.02 3.18
CA ARG A 105 12.24 -3.10 3.02
C ARG A 105 10.99 -3.57 3.77
N ALA A 106 10.68 -4.86 3.69
CA ALA A 106 9.56 -5.47 4.41
C ALA A 106 9.73 -5.38 5.93
N GLU A 107 10.95 -5.61 6.45
CA GLU A 107 11.24 -5.49 7.87
C GLU A 107 11.14 -4.04 8.35
N GLN A 108 11.67 -3.07 7.59
CA GLN A 108 11.55 -1.65 7.88
C GLN A 108 10.09 -1.21 7.98
N ALA A 109 9.27 -1.63 7.01
CA ALA A 109 7.83 -1.38 7.01
C ALA A 109 7.13 -2.02 8.22
N ALA A 110 7.46 -3.26 8.56
CA ALA A 110 6.89 -3.95 9.73
C ALA A 110 7.28 -3.25 11.06
N ARG A 111 8.51 -2.73 11.15
CA ARG A 111 8.97 -1.95 12.31
C ARG A 111 8.24 -0.62 12.43
N TRP A 112 8.02 0.07 11.32
CA TRP A 112 7.21 1.28 11.30
C TRP A 112 5.77 1.02 11.80
N GLU A 113 5.16 -0.11 11.43
CA GLU A 113 3.83 -0.48 11.94
C GLU A 113 3.81 -0.68 13.47
N LEU A 114 4.91 -1.13 14.09
CA LEU A 114 5.01 -1.27 15.55
C LEU A 114 4.81 0.08 16.25
N GLU A 115 5.30 1.18 15.66
CA GLU A 115 5.16 2.54 16.20
C GLU A 115 3.70 3.04 16.17
N LEU A 116 2.85 2.39 15.36
CA LEU A 116 1.43 2.72 15.23
C LEU A 116 0.53 1.91 16.16
N GLN A 117 1.07 0.90 16.85
CA GLN A 117 0.28 0.09 17.77
C GLN A 117 -0.03 0.86 19.06
N LEU A 118 -1.31 0.92 19.39
CA LEU A 118 -1.81 1.54 20.61
C LEU A 118 -1.64 0.62 21.82
N PRO A 119 -1.66 1.14 23.07
CA PRO A 119 -1.62 0.32 24.27
C PRO A 119 -2.73 -0.73 24.35
N SER A 120 -3.88 -0.49 23.72
CA SER A 120 -4.99 -1.45 23.61
C SER A 120 -4.70 -2.64 22.71
N GLY A 121 -3.62 -2.62 21.93
CA GLY A 121 -3.28 -3.61 20.91
C GLY A 121 -3.79 -3.28 19.50
N ALA A 122 -4.75 -2.35 19.39
CA ALA A 122 -5.23 -1.83 18.11
C ALA A 122 -4.15 -1.06 17.36
N VAL A 123 -4.24 -1.01 16.03
CA VAL A 123 -3.35 -0.21 15.19
C VAL A 123 -4.04 1.07 14.75
N ARG A 124 -3.39 2.21 15.01
CA ARG A 124 -3.87 3.53 14.56
C ARG A 124 -3.66 3.68 13.05
N ARG A 125 -4.64 4.23 12.33
CA ARG A 125 -4.46 4.64 10.92
C ARG A 125 -3.53 5.85 10.79
N GLY A 126 -2.78 5.89 9.70
CA GLY A 126 -1.75 6.92 9.46
C GLY A 126 -2.27 8.32 9.10
N VAL A 127 -3.53 8.47 8.69
CA VAL A 127 -4.10 9.77 8.27
C VAL A 127 -5.26 10.19 9.17
N VAL A 128 -5.06 11.29 9.90
CA VAL A 128 -6.10 11.96 10.69
C VAL A 128 -7.18 12.50 9.74
N GLY A 129 -8.44 12.07 9.91
CA GLY A 129 -9.60 12.69 9.25
C GLY A 129 -10.41 11.84 8.27
N GLU A 130 -10.06 10.56 8.02
CA GLU A 130 -10.87 9.69 7.14
C GLU A 130 -11.97 8.91 7.90
N ARG A 131 -13.22 9.04 7.46
CA ARG A 131 -14.34 8.11 7.75
C ARG A 131 -14.26 6.94 6.75
N THR A 132 -14.24 5.63 7.04
CA THR A 132 -14.07 4.78 8.23
C THR A 132 -13.64 3.41 7.67
N ALA A 133 -12.47 2.91 8.05
CA ALA A 133 -12.21 1.47 8.12
C ALA A 133 -12.11 1.14 9.61
N SER A 134 -12.77 0.09 10.07
CA SER A 134 -12.77 -0.28 11.48
C SER A 134 -11.33 -0.47 11.98
N ALA A 135 -11.04 -0.04 13.22
CA ALA A 135 -9.78 -0.37 13.88
C ALA A 135 -9.53 -1.89 13.86
N THR A 136 -10.59 -2.70 13.90
CA THR A 136 -10.57 -4.16 13.71
C THR A 136 -9.99 -4.57 12.35
N PHE A 137 -10.43 -3.95 11.26
CA PHE A 137 -9.98 -4.31 9.90
C PHE A 137 -8.51 -4.00 9.69
N THR A 138 -8.07 -2.78 10.06
CA THR A 138 -6.66 -2.39 9.96
C THR A 138 -5.78 -3.25 10.86
N THR A 139 -6.23 -3.51 12.08
CA THR A 139 -5.46 -4.36 13.02
C THR A 139 -5.33 -5.79 12.51
N GLY A 140 -6.35 -6.33 11.84
CA GLY A 140 -6.26 -7.65 11.20
C GLY A 140 -5.21 -7.72 10.09
N ARG A 141 -5.14 -6.71 9.22
CA ARG A 141 -4.12 -6.65 8.14
C ARG A 141 -2.70 -6.57 8.70
N VAL A 142 -2.48 -5.67 9.66
CA VAL A 142 -1.17 -5.47 10.31
C VAL A 142 -0.75 -6.69 11.14
N LEU A 143 -1.70 -7.40 11.75
CA LEU A 143 -1.41 -8.67 12.42
C LEU A 143 -0.78 -9.67 11.45
N LEU A 144 -1.32 -9.82 10.24
CA LEU A 144 -0.75 -10.72 9.22
C LEU A 144 0.65 -10.26 8.79
N ALA A 145 0.86 -8.96 8.66
CA ALA A 145 2.17 -8.39 8.35
C ALA A 145 3.23 -8.74 9.42
N TRP A 146 2.89 -8.59 10.70
CA TRP A 146 3.80 -8.99 11.79
C TRP A 146 4.01 -10.50 11.89
N LEU A 147 3.01 -11.33 11.56
CA LEU A 147 3.21 -12.77 11.48
C LEU A 147 4.17 -13.14 10.36
N ALA A 148 4.06 -12.50 9.20
CA ALA A 148 5.02 -12.69 8.10
C ALA A 148 6.43 -12.25 8.53
N ALA A 149 6.57 -11.06 9.12
CA ALA A 149 7.85 -10.55 9.61
C ALA A 149 8.46 -11.46 10.70
N PHE A 150 7.64 -11.99 11.61
CA PHE A 150 8.11 -12.94 12.61
C PHE A 150 8.57 -14.25 11.97
N GLY A 151 7.84 -14.76 10.97
CA GLY A 151 8.21 -15.98 10.25
C GLY A 151 9.55 -15.87 9.52
N GLU A 152 9.85 -14.70 8.94
CA GLU A 152 11.11 -14.49 8.21
C GLU A 152 12.29 -14.17 9.13
N THR A 153 12.09 -13.36 10.18
CA THR A 153 13.19 -12.82 11.00
C THR A 153 13.40 -13.56 12.32
N GLY A 154 12.39 -14.29 12.80
CA GLY A 154 12.37 -14.84 14.15
C GLY A 154 12.32 -13.79 15.27
N ALA A 155 12.20 -12.50 14.95
CA ALA A 155 12.28 -11.44 15.95
C ALA A 155 11.03 -11.36 16.82
N GLY A 156 11.18 -11.67 18.12
CA GLY A 156 10.06 -11.75 19.07
C GLY A 156 9.25 -10.46 19.25
N ILE A 157 9.77 -9.30 18.84
CA ILE A 157 9.03 -8.03 18.84
C ILE A 157 7.77 -8.10 17.98
N PHE A 158 7.84 -8.76 16.83
CA PHE A 158 6.70 -8.90 15.91
C PHE A 158 5.66 -9.87 16.48
N ALA A 159 6.10 -11.01 17.04
CA ALA A 159 5.21 -11.94 17.74
C ALA A 159 4.50 -11.27 18.92
N GLY A 160 5.22 -10.44 19.70
CA GLY A 160 4.65 -9.69 20.81
C GLY A 160 3.57 -8.70 20.36
N ALA A 161 3.81 -7.98 19.27
CA ALA A 161 2.84 -7.05 18.69
C ALA A 161 1.61 -7.76 18.09
N ALA A 162 1.84 -8.83 17.32
CA ALA A 162 0.77 -9.67 16.78
C ALA A 162 -0.13 -10.25 17.87
N ARG A 163 0.45 -10.70 18.98
CA ARG A 163 -0.31 -11.19 20.14
C ARG A 163 -1.22 -10.10 20.72
N ARG A 164 -0.72 -8.88 20.93
CA ARG A 164 -1.54 -7.76 21.44
C ARG A 164 -2.66 -7.39 20.47
N ALA A 165 -2.38 -7.38 19.17
CA ALA A 165 -3.41 -7.18 18.15
C ALA A 165 -4.48 -8.28 18.18
N ALA A 166 -4.09 -9.54 18.34
CA ALA A 166 -5.04 -10.64 18.47
C ALA A 166 -5.94 -10.47 19.71
N TRP A 167 -5.38 -10.10 20.86
CA TRP A 167 -6.16 -9.81 22.07
C TRP A 167 -7.16 -8.69 21.86
N PHE A 168 -6.76 -7.61 21.18
CA PHE A 168 -7.69 -6.54 20.80
C PHE A 168 -8.85 -7.07 19.96
N LEU A 169 -8.56 -7.83 18.90
CA LEU A 169 -9.58 -8.36 17.98
C LEU A 169 -10.56 -9.33 18.63
N LEU A 170 -10.11 -10.09 19.64
CA LEU A 170 -10.96 -11.01 20.41
C LEU A 170 -11.85 -10.28 21.43
N ALA A 171 -11.47 -9.06 21.84
CA ALA A 171 -12.17 -8.28 22.85
C ALA A 171 -13.18 -7.28 22.25
N THR A 172 -13.20 -7.10 20.92
CA THR A 172 -14.16 -6.25 20.18
C THR A 172 -15.38 -7.02 19.71
#